data_AF-A0A8W7PBH3-F1
#
_entry.id   AF-A0A8W7PBH3-F1
#
_cell.length_a   1.000
_cell.length_b   1.000
_cell.length_c   1.000
_cell.angle_alpha   90.00
_cell.angle_beta   90.00
_cell.angle_gamma   90.00
#
_symmetry.space_group_name_H-M   'P 1'
#
loop_
_entity.id
_entity.type
_entity.pdbx_description
1 polymer ?
#
loop_
_entity_poly.entity_id
_entity_poly.type
_entity_poly.pdbx_seq_one_letter_code
_entity_poly.pdbx_strand_id
1 'polypeptide(L)'
;MDNIKVFLMDDRGYLVAHPMLADPPLRPGNARRPVEHITHKESQVANDILNHKQLVTKKMCYNYVNRTVQRFYQFNMSLSASDVITNLMYGEKTKYQITLIPGTNMFLGIVNSTNDGGAFCPCSTVGNSCLNCNRMEQTECECPCECPLDYGVSEQDGGCATVPKRSKTAGSFPVPLCSPLPEELISMNAINYEADYELKSCTNINCEDYQTQSECMGLVGCEWCQVDVDGENRLNTPFCTAQLAALPGCLVRPHRTVMPLTPA
;
A
#
# COMPACT_ATOMS: atom_id res chain seq x y z
N MET A 1 12.18 -23.29 -11.41
CA MET A 1 11.27 -22.23 -11.91
C MET A 1 11.41 -21.01 -11.00
N ASP A 2 12.63 -20.70 -10.56
CA ASP A 2 12.86 -20.03 -9.27
C ASP A 2 13.14 -18.53 -9.38
N ASN A 3 12.89 -17.96 -10.57
CA ASN A 3 13.16 -16.56 -10.89
C ASN A 3 11.89 -15.72 -11.10
N ILE A 4 10.70 -16.34 -10.98
CA ILE A 4 9.41 -15.67 -11.20
C ILE A 4 8.77 -15.38 -9.85
N LYS A 5 8.46 -14.11 -9.60
CA LYS A 5 7.71 -13.61 -8.45
C LYS A 5 6.39 -13.02 -8.96
N VAL A 6 5.33 -13.20 -8.18
CA VAL A 6 4.01 -12.62 -8.47
C VAL A 6 3.62 -11.73 -7.30
N PHE A 7 3.10 -10.55 -7.57
CA PHE A 7 2.61 -9.66 -6.53
C PHE A 7 1.28 -9.03 -6.90
N LEU A 8 0.53 -8.65 -5.88
CA LEU A 8 -0.71 -7.92 -5.98
C LEU A 8 -0.54 -6.61 -5.21
N MET A 9 -0.91 -5.49 -5.83
CA MET A 9 -0.84 -4.18 -5.20
C MET A 9 -2.10 -3.36 -5.41
N ASP A 10 -2.35 -2.38 -4.54
CA ASP A 10 -3.42 -1.41 -4.72
C ASP A 10 -3.05 -0.26 -5.67
N ASP A 11 -3.99 0.64 -5.91
CA ASP A 11 -3.86 1.82 -6.76
C ASP A 11 -2.88 2.88 -6.22
N ARG A 12 -2.34 2.67 -5.01
CA ARG A 12 -1.28 3.48 -4.41
C ARG A 12 0.07 2.78 -4.38
N GLY A 13 0.18 1.55 -4.87
CA GLY A 13 1.42 0.76 -4.91
C GLY A 13 1.74 -0.01 -3.63
N TYR A 14 0.79 -0.08 -2.68
CA TYR A 14 0.95 -0.92 -1.49
C TYR A 14 0.64 -2.38 -1.81
N LEU A 15 1.51 -3.28 -1.35
CA LEU A 15 1.42 -4.71 -1.63
C LEU A 15 0.34 -5.35 -0.76
N VAL A 16 -0.61 -6.01 -1.42
CA VAL A 16 -1.65 -6.85 -0.81
C VAL A 16 -1.16 -8.28 -0.67
N ALA A 17 -0.44 -8.79 -1.69
CA ALA A 17 0.16 -10.12 -1.68
C ALA A 17 1.53 -10.09 -2.36
N HIS A 18 2.51 -10.78 -1.77
CA HIS A 18 3.87 -10.89 -2.29
C HIS A 18 4.58 -12.07 -1.62
N PRO A 19 5.46 -12.84 -2.29
CA PRO A 19 6.15 -13.99 -1.68
C PRO A 19 6.86 -13.65 -0.37
N MET A 20 7.57 -12.52 -0.32
CA MET A 20 8.24 -12.02 0.90
C MET A 20 7.31 -11.52 2.02
N LEU A 21 6.00 -11.44 1.78
CA LEU A 21 4.98 -11.14 2.80
C LEU A 21 4.39 -12.41 3.42
N ALA A 22 4.55 -13.57 2.77
CA ALA A 22 4.03 -14.84 3.25
C ALA A 22 4.82 -15.39 4.46
N ASP A 23 6.10 -15.06 4.57
CA ASP A 23 6.92 -15.50 5.68
C ASP A 23 6.70 -14.64 6.94
N PRO A 24 6.32 -15.23 8.09
CA PRO A 24 6.17 -14.49 9.34
C PRO A 24 7.52 -13.88 9.77
N PRO A 25 7.53 -12.67 10.36
CA PRO A 25 8.76 -12.08 10.85
C PRO A 25 9.38 -13.00 11.92
N LEU A 26 10.52 -13.60 11.61
CA LEU A 26 11.27 -14.48 12.51
C LEU A 26 11.78 -13.79 13.79
N ARG A 27 11.50 -12.49 13.99
CA ARG A 27 11.96 -11.70 15.14
C ARG A 27 10.82 -10.88 15.76
N PRO A 28 10.44 -11.15 17.02
CA PRO A 28 9.33 -10.49 17.71
C PRO A 28 9.56 -9.01 18.13
N GLY A 29 10.66 -8.37 17.70
CA GLY A 29 11.00 -6.99 18.09
C GLY A 29 10.98 -5.95 16.96
N ASN A 30 10.94 -6.36 15.70
CA ASN A 30 10.80 -5.45 14.56
C ASN A 30 9.38 -5.60 14.03
N ALA A 31 8.45 -4.82 14.56
CA ALA A 31 7.20 -4.55 13.87
C ALA A 31 7.56 -3.91 12.51
N ARG A 32 7.75 -4.75 11.48
CA ARG A 32 7.80 -4.27 10.10
C ARG A 32 6.55 -3.41 9.90
N ARG A 33 6.67 -2.33 9.12
CA ARG A 33 5.52 -1.52 8.76
C ARG A 33 4.40 -2.47 8.32
N PRO A 34 3.19 -2.36 8.88
CA PRO A 34 2.11 -3.32 8.63
C PRO A 34 1.76 -3.42 7.14
N VAL A 35 2.16 -2.43 6.34
CA VAL A 35 1.97 -2.37 4.90
C VAL A 35 3.31 -2.08 4.23
N GLU A 36 3.70 -2.92 3.27
CA GLU A 36 4.92 -2.78 2.48
C GLU A 36 4.57 -2.21 1.10
N HIS A 37 5.40 -1.30 0.58
CA HIS A 37 5.18 -0.66 -0.71
C HIS A 37 6.07 -1.27 -1.79
N ILE A 38 5.64 -1.25 -3.06
CA ILE A 38 6.40 -1.81 -4.19
C ILE A 38 7.81 -1.23 -4.31
N THR A 39 7.99 0.06 -3.98
CA THR A 39 9.31 0.72 -3.97
C THR A 39 10.32 0.09 -3.01
N HIS A 40 9.85 -0.62 -1.99
CA HIS A 40 10.70 -1.30 -1.02
C HIS A 40 11.03 -2.74 -1.44
N LYS A 41 10.05 -3.50 -1.95
CA LYS A 41 10.24 -4.92 -2.26
C LYS A 41 10.72 -5.18 -3.69
N GLU A 42 10.32 -4.32 -4.63
CA GLU A 42 10.61 -4.47 -6.06
C GLU A 42 11.13 -3.14 -6.62
N SER A 43 12.24 -2.64 -6.05
CA SER A 43 12.82 -1.32 -6.37
C SER A 43 13.20 -1.15 -7.84
N GLN A 44 13.60 -2.23 -8.54
CA GLN A 44 13.86 -2.22 -9.98
C GLN A 44 12.60 -1.90 -10.77
N VAL A 45 11.51 -2.64 -10.50
CA VAL A 45 10.21 -2.42 -11.13
C VAL A 45 9.72 -1.02 -10.79
N ALA A 46 9.78 -0.63 -9.52
CA ALA A 46 9.36 0.69 -9.06
C ALA A 46 10.11 1.84 -9.74
N ASN A 47 11.40 1.68 -10.05
CA ASN A 47 12.16 2.70 -10.76
C ASN A 47 11.77 2.80 -12.24
N ASP A 48 11.56 1.67 -12.92
CA ASP A 48 11.18 1.68 -14.33
C ASP A 48 9.74 2.20 -14.56
N ILE A 49 8.77 1.77 -13.74
CA ILE A 49 7.36 2.18 -13.91
C ILE A 49 7.18 3.70 -13.80
N LEU A 50 8.06 4.43 -13.10
CA LEU A 50 7.99 5.88 -12.99
C LEU A 50 8.25 6.60 -14.32
N ASN A 51 8.90 5.94 -15.26
CA ASN A 51 9.08 6.42 -16.62
C ASN A 51 7.78 6.29 -17.46
N HIS A 52 6.84 5.43 -17.04
CA HIS A 52 5.54 5.30 -17.68
C HIS A 52 4.58 6.40 -17.23
N LYS A 53 4.62 7.55 -17.93
CA LYS A 53 3.80 8.74 -17.64
C LYS A 53 2.28 8.49 -17.55
N GLN A 54 1.78 7.45 -18.22
CA GLN A 54 0.35 7.11 -18.24
C GLN A 54 -0.05 6.07 -17.20
N LEU A 55 0.92 5.37 -16.59
CA LEU A 55 0.68 4.31 -15.60
C LEU A 55 0.64 4.88 -14.19
N VAL A 56 1.67 5.62 -13.78
CA VAL A 56 1.83 6.07 -12.40
C VAL A 56 2.23 7.53 -12.35
N THR A 57 1.62 8.25 -11.42
CA THR A 57 1.91 9.65 -11.16
C THR A 57 2.29 9.83 -9.71
N LYS A 58 3.35 10.59 -9.48
CA LYS A 58 3.75 11.00 -8.15
C LYS A 58 2.89 12.19 -7.73
N LYS A 59 2.19 12.07 -6.62
CA LYS A 59 1.29 13.09 -6.09
C LYS A 59 1.72 13.50 -4.69
N MET A 60 1.28 14.69 -4.30
CA MET A 60 1.42 15.16 -2.93
C MET A 60 0.13 15.81 -2.46
N CYS A 61 -0.08 15.80 -1.15
CA CYS A 61 -1.23 16.42 -0.51
C CYS A 61 -0.86 17.03 0.84
N TYR A 62 -1.66 17.99 1.31
CA TYR A 62 -1.45 18.64 2.59
C TYR A 62 -2.27 18.01 3.71
N ASN A 63 -1.61 17.70 4.82
CA ASN A 63 -2.23 17.34 6.09
C ASN A 63 -1.98 18.45 7.12
N TYR A 64 -2.95 19.35 7.28
CA TYR A 64 -2.83 20.47 8.21
C TYR A 64 -2.95 20.05 9.69
N VAL A 65 -3.60 18.92 9.97
CA VAL A 65 -3.73 18.40 11.35
C VAL A 65 -2.35 18.01 11.88
N ASN A 66 -1.61 17.22 11.09
CA ASN A 66 -0.27 16.76 11.46
C ASN A 66 0.82 17.76 11.07
N ARG A 67 0.45 18.85 10.36
CA ARG A 67 1.39 19.80 9.75
C ARG A 67 2.43 19.08 8.88
N THR A 68 1.98 18.16 8.03
CA THR A 68 2.83 17.45 7.08
C THR A 68 2.34 17.58 5.63
N VAL A 69 3.27 17.43 4.70
CA VAL A 69 3.02 17.20 3.27
C VAL A 69 3.27 15.73 3.02
N GLN A 70 2.25 14.99 2.58
CA GLN A 70 2.39 13.57 2.25
C GLN A 70 2.68 13.43 0.76
N ARG A 71 3.66 12.60 0.41
CA ARG A 71 4.01 12.22 -0.95
C ARG A 71 3.68 10.75 -1.17
N PHE A 72 3.00 10.46 -2.28
CA PHE A 72 2.52 9.12 -2.58
C PHE A 72 2.42 8.91 -4.09
N TYR A 73 2.24 7.66 -4.47
CA TYR A 73 2.01 7.26 -5.86
C TYR A 73 0.53 7.07 -6.12
N GLN A 74 0.09 7.42 -7.32
CA GLN A 74 -1.24 7.12 -7.81
C GLN A 74 -1.12 6.43 -9.16
N PHE A 75 -1.55 5.18 -9.20
CA PHE A 75 -1.69 4.41 -10.43
C PHE A 75 -2.98 4.80 -11.15
N ASN A 76 -2.92 4.75 -12.47
CA ASN A 76 -4.03 5.10 -13.33
C ASN A 76 -5.00 3.93 -13.44
N MET A 77 -6.19 4.11 -12.86
CA MET A 77 -7.27 3.12 -12.87
C MET A 77 -8.05 3.09 -14.19
N SER A 78 -7.81 4.06 -15.08
CA SER A 78 -8.47 4.14 -16.38
C SER A 78 -7.74 3.34 -17.47
N LEU A 79 -6.74 2.52 -17.11
CA LEU A 79 -6.09 1.60 -18.03
C LEU A 79 -7.07 0.52 -18.48
N SER A 80 -6.98 0.10 -19.74
CA SER A 80 -7.84 -0.97 -20.24
C SER A 80 -7.41 -2.29 -19.63
N ALA A 81 -8.35 -3.21 -19.40
CA ALA A 81 -8.07 -4.58 -18.93
C ALA A 81 -7.06 -5.34 -19.83
N SER A 82 -7.01 -4.98 -21.11
CA SER A 82 -6.10 -5.53 -22.12
C SER A 82 -4.71 -4.92 -22.10
N ASP A 83 -4.51 -3.82 -21.37
CA ASP A 83 -3.25 -3.10 -21.35
C ASP A 83 -2.28 -3.79 -20.40
N VAL A 84 -1.34 -4.55 -20.97
CA VAL A 84 -0.23 -5.16 -20.23
C VAL A 84 0.95 -4.22 -20.31
N ILE A 85 1.31 -3.64 -19.16
CA ILE A 85 2.50 -2.79 -19.06
C ILE A 85 3.72 -3.68 -18.87
N THR A 86 4.72 -3.48 -19.71
CA THR A 86 6.02 -4.17 -19.64
C THR A 86 7.14 -3.15 -19.53
N ASN A 87 8.36 -3.61 -19.29
CA ASN A 87 9.56 -2.77 -19.26
C ASN A 87 9.62 -1.79 -20.44
N LEU A 88 9.99 -0.54 -20.15
CA LEU A 88 10.14 0.48 -21.18
C LEU A 88 11.40 0.27 -22.04
N MET A 89 12.46 -0.29 -21.45
CA MET A 89 13.77 -0.45 -22.09
C MET A 89 14.11 -1.92 -22.36
N TYR A 90 14.56 -2.20 -23.59
CA TYR A 90 15.04 -3.54 -23.99
C TYR A 90 16.44 -3.78 -23.42
N GLY A 91 16.60 -4.82 -22.58
CA GLY A 91 17.91 -5.27 -22.06
C GLY A 91 18.02 -5.37 -20.53
N GLU A 92 16.95 -5.08 -19.79
CA GLU A 92 16.95 -5.18 -18.33
C GLU A 92 17.01 -6.65 -17.86
N LYS A 93 17.78 -6.89 -16.79
CA LYS A 93 17.93 -8.22 -16.16
C LYS A 93 16.65 -8.71 -15.48
N THR A 94 15.74 -7.77 -15.21
CA THR A 94 14.46 -7.98 -14.56
C THR A 94 13.38 -7.62 -15.55
N LYS A 95 12.59 -8.61 -15.97
CA LYS A 95 11.42 -8.39 -16.84
C LYS A 95 10.17 -8.39 -15.98
N TYR A 96 9.24 -7.48 -16.24
CA TYR A 96 7.97 -7.48 -15.53
C TYR A 96 6.78 -7.28 -16.47
N GLN A 97 5.63 -7.72 -16.00
CA GLN A 97 4.33 -7.48 -16.61
C GLN A 97 3.38 -7.03 -15.51
N ILE A 98 2.74 -5.87 -15.68
CA ILE A 98 1.73 -5.34 -14.76
C ILE A 98 0.43 -5.13 -15.53
N THR A 99 -0.67 -5.57 -14.96
CA THR A 99 -2.01 -5.37 -15.53
C THR A 99 -3.01 -4.98 -14.44
N LEU A 100 -4.00 -4.19 -14.82
CA LEU A 100 -5.11 -3.81 -13.95
C LEU A 100 -6.12 -4.95 -13.85
N ILE A 101 -6.57 -5.28 -12.64
CA ILE A 101 -7.65 -6.24 -12.42
C ILE A 101 -8.99 -5.52 -12.60
N PRO A 102 -9.79 -5.85 -13.64
CA PRO A 102 -11.02 -5.12 -13.95
C PRO A 102 -12.04 -5.18 -12.80
N GLY A 103 -12.72 -4.07 -12.55
CA GLY A 103 -13.73 -3.97 -11.48
C GLY A 103 -13.16 -3.84 -10.06
N THR A 104 -11.84 -3.68 -9.92
CA THR A 104 -11.16 -3.53 -8.62
C THR A 104 -10.19 -2.35 -8.65
N ASN A 105 -9.60 -2.00 -7.49
CA ASN A 105 -8.50 -1.04 -7.38
C ASN A 105 -7.11 -1.71 -7.35
N MET A 106 -6.98 -2.91 -7.93
CA MET A 106 -5.80 -3.76 -7.78
C MET A 106 -5.06 -3.99 -9.09
N PHE A 107 -3.75 -4.12 -8.98
CA PHE A 107 -2.84 -4.45 -10.07
C PHE A 107 -2.14 -5.77 -9.79
N LEU A 108 -2.12 -6.65 -10.79
CA LEU A 108 -1.36 -7.89 -10.78
C LEU A 108 -0.02 -7.66 -11.47
N GLY A 109 1.07 -7.97 -10.77
CA GLY A 109 2.43 -7.90 -11.29
C GLY A 109 3.10 -9.27 -11.33
N ILE A 110 3.78 -9.57 -12.43
CA ILE A 110 4.65 -10.74 -12.57
C ILE A 110 6.05 -10.23 -12.88
N VAL A 111 7.04 -10.68 -12.11
CA VAL A 111 8.44 -10.27 -12.24
C VAL A 111 9.28 -11.51 -12.49
N ASN A 112 10.10 -11.47 -13.52
CA ASN A 112 11.11 -12.46 -13.81
C ASN A 112 12.49 -11.81 -13.63
N SER A 113 13.13 -12.07 -12.49
CA SER A 113 14.44 -11.51 -12.13
C SER A 113 15.51 -12.57 -12.29
N THR A 114 16.54 -12.28 -13.11
CA THR A 114 17.69 -13.17 -13.27
C THR A 114 18.83 -12.85 -12.29
N ASN A 115 18.80 -11.66 -11.65
CA ASN A 115 19.76 -11.21 -10.63
C ASN A 115 19.24 -9.92 -9.96
N ASP A 116 19.10 -9.88 -8.63
CA ASP A 116 18.51 -8.75 -7.87
C ASP A 116 19.45 -7.53 -7.69
N GLY A 117 20.51 -7.43 -8.49
CA GLY A 117 21.47 -6.32 -8.40
C GLY A 117 20.93 -4.98 -8.91
N GLY A 118 20.70 -4.02 -8.00
CA GLY A 118 21.22 -2.66 -8.18
C GLY A 118 20.28 -1.49 -8.48
N ALA A 119 19.02 -1.52 -8.06
CA ALA A 119 18.18 -0.31 -8.02
C ALA A 119 17.79 -0.05 -6.57
N PHE A 120 18.00 1.19 -6.14
CA PHE A 120 17.67 1.62 -4.80
C PHE A 120 16.69 2.78 -4.90
N CYS A 121 15.53 2.61 -4.27
CA CYS A 121 14.63 3.71 -4.01
C CYS A 121 14.97 4.26 -2.61
N PRO A 122 15.37 5.53 -2.46
CA PRO A 122 15.56 6.16 -1.15
C PRO A 122 14.32 6.03 -0.27
N CYS A 123 14.48 5.35 0.86
CA CYS A 123 13.43 5.08 1.81
C CYS A 123 13.96 5.27 3.23
N SER A 124 13.20 5.95 4.09
CA SER A 124 13.54 6.02 5.51
C SER A 124 13.38 4.63 6.15
N THR A 125 14.38 4.22 6.91
CA THR A 125 14.33 3.01 7.74
C THR A 125 13.57 3.25 9.05
N VAL A 126 13.29 4.51 9.39
CA VAL A 126 12.65 4.92 10.65
C VAL A 126 11.45 5.82 10.34
N GLY A 127 10.26 5.24 10.39
CA GLY A 127 9.00 5.98 10.20
C GLY A 127 8.81 6.57 8.80
N ASN A 128 7.78 7.41 8.62
CA ASN A 128 7.36 7.86 7.31
C ASN A 128 8.09 9.13 6.82
N SER A 129 9.22 9.54 7.38
CA SER A 129 9.90 10.77 6.95
C SER A 129 10.56 10.63 5.57
N CYS A 130 10.46 11.67 4.74
CA CYS A 130 11.21 11.72 3.48
C CYS A 130 12.69 12.01 3.74
N LEU A 131 13.59 11.42 2.94
CA LEU A 131 15.03 11.74 3.00
C LEU A 131 15.36 13.10 2.37
N ASN A 132 14.57 13.55 1.39
CA ASN A 132 14.74 14.86 0.74
C ASN A 132 13.39 15.56 0.53
N CYS A 133 13.13 16.60 1.34
CA CYS A 133 11.90 17.39 1.25
C CYS A 133 11.93 18.53 0.23
N ASN A 134 13.10 18.86 -0.32
CA ASN A 134 13.28 20.04 -1.17
C ASN A 134 12.93 19.78 -2.65
N ARG A 135 12.98 18.52 -3.08
CA ARG A 135 12.79 18.12 -4.48
C ARG A 135 11.82 16.95 -4.56
N MET A 136 10.99 16.94 -5.59
CA MET A 136 10.05 15.86 -5.91
C MET A 136 9.97 15.71 -7.43
N GLU A 137 10.79 14.81 -7.99
CA GLU A 137 10.74 14.50 -9.42
C GLU A 137 9.93 13.24 -9.70
N GLN A 138 9.28 13.22 -10.87
CA GLN A 138 8.43 12.11 -11.31
C GLN A 138 9.22 10.84 -11.56
N THR A 139 10.40 10.94 -12.17
CA THR A 139 11.25 9.79 -12.54
C THR A 139 12.19 9.36 -11.41
N GLU A 140 12.24 10.10 -10.30
CA GLU A 140 13.07 9.76 -9.15
C GLU A 140 12.26 8.93 -8.15
N CYS A 141 12.64 7.66 -8.02
CA CYS A 141 12.01 6.73 -7.08
C CYS A 141 12.27 7.17 -5.63
N GLU A 142 11.24 7.17 -4.79
CA GLU A 142 11.34 7.31 -3.32
C GLU A 142 10.22 6.47 -2.67
N CYS A 143 10.34 6.08 -1.42
CA CYS A 143 9.18 5.49 -0.74
C CYS A 143 8.10 6.57 -0.46
N PRO A 144 6.81 6.19 -0.36
CA PRO A 144 5.79 7.08 0.20
C PRO A 144 6.25 7.61 1.57
N CYS A 145 6.18 8.93 1.72
CA CYS A 145 6.79 9.61 2.86
C CYS A 145 6.15 10.97 3.13
N GLU A 146 6.48 11.56 4.28
CA GLU A 146 5.97 12.82 4.78
C GLU A 146 7.12 13.80 5.04
N CYS A 147 6.84 15.07 4.75
CA CYS A 147 7.70 16.20 5.05
C CYS A 147 6.98 17.17 5.98
N PRO A 148 7.67 17.82 6.92
CA PRO A 148 7.05 18.88 7.72
C PRO A 148 6.59 20.04 6.81
N LEU A 149 5.41 20.57 7.11
CA LEU A 149 4.91 21.82 6.53
C LEU A 149 5.70 22.98 7.13
N ASP A 150 6.76 23.39 6.46
CA ASP A 150 7.50 24.60 6.84
C ASP A 150 6.76 25.84 6.28
N TYR A 151 6.10 26.59 7.16
CA TYR A 151 5.74 27.97 6.86
C TYR A 151 7.04 28.76 6.92
N GLY A 152 7.78 28.82 5.82
CA GLY A 152 8.98 29.63 5.72
C GLY A 152 8.68 31.12 5.95
N VAL A 153 8.58 31.53 7.21
CA VAL A 153 9.08 32.82 7.69
C VAL A 153 10.58 32.61 7.75
N SER A 154 11.27 32.94 6.65
CA SER A 154 12.70 33.17 6.74
C SER A 154 12.90 34.29 7.76
N GLU A 155 13.52 33.96 8.90
CA GLU A 155 13.97 34.91 9.91
C GLU A 155 14.96 35.91 9.30
N GLN A 156 14.44 36.96 8.70
CA GLN A 156 15.10 38.25 8.62
C GLN A 156 14.05 39.32 8.33
N ASP A 157 14.08 40.32 9.20
CA ASP A 157 13.35 41.58 9.19
C ASP A 157 11.98 41.60 9.91
N GLY A 158 11.99 42.29 11.05
CA GLY A 158 10.79 42.61 11.82
C GLY A 158 9.91 43.56 11.03
N GLY A 159 8.76 43.06 10.59
CA GLY A 159 7.77 43.88 9.91
C GLY A 159 6.47 43.10 9.74
N CYS A 160 5.43 43.49 10.47
CA CYS A 160 4.08 42.99 10.28
C CYS A 160 3.50 43.57 8.98
N ALA A 161 3.91 43.00 7.85
CA ALA A 161 3.25 43.09 6.55
C ALA A 161 4.07 42.25 5.56
N THR A 162 3.45 41.26 4.91
CA THR A 162 3.47 41.07 3.44
C THR A 162 2.98 39.68 3.04
N VAL A 163 1.97 39.70 2.17
CA VAL A 163 1.63 38.78 1.09
C VAL A 163 2.54 37.53 0.97
N PRO A 164 1.97 36.30 0.95
CA PRO A 164 2.77 35.11 0.72
C PRO A 164 3.45 35.18 -0.65
N LYS A 165 4.79 35.12 -0.67
CA LYS A 165 5.56 34.87 -1.89
C LYS A 165 5.21 33.47 -2.40
N ARG A 166 4.15 33.38 -3.20
CA ARG A 166 3.93 32.27 -4.14
C ARG A 166 5.21 32.12 -4.96
N SER A 167 5.95 31.04 -4.72
CA SER A 167 6.89 30.53 -5.71
C SER A 167 6.09 30.34 -7.00
N LYS A 168 6.37 31.19 -7.99
CA LYS A 168 5.78 31.13 -9.31
C LYS A 168 6.42 29.95 -10.05
N THR A 169 5.99 28.73 -9.74
CA THR A 169 6.04 27.64 -10.72
C THR A 169 4.79 27.78 -11.59
N ALA A 170 5.01 28.25 -12.82
CA ALA A 170 3.97 28.39 -13.83
C ALA A 170 3.25 27.05 -14.03
N GLY A 171 1.95 27.01 -13.70
CA GLY A 171 1.06 25.87 -13.99
C GLY A 171 0.50 25.10 -12.77
N SER A 172 0.76 25.50 -11.53
CA SER A 172 0.29 24.75 -10.36
C SER A 172 -1.21 24.91 -10.12
N PHE A 173 -1.99 23.87 -10.42
CA PHE A 173 -3.23 23.60 -9.70
C PHE A 173 -2.96 23.61 -8.18
N PRO A 174 -3.89 24.04 -7.33
CA PRO A 174 -3.71 23.99 -5.89
C PRO A 174 -3.50 22.53 -5.46
N VAL A 175 -2.41 22.26 -4.75
CA VAL A 175 -2.13 20.95 -4.16
C VAL A 175 -3.33 20.58 -3.27
N PRO A 176 -3.94 19.40 -3.45
CA PRO A 176 -5.14 19.05 -2.71
C PRO A 176 -4.82 18.78 -1.24
N LEU A 177 -5.85 18.90 -0.40
CA LEU A 177 -5.82 18.34 0.94
C LEU A 177 -5.69 16.81 0.83
N CYS A 178 -4.95 16.20 1.74
CA CYS A 178 -5.03 14.75 1.88
C CYS A 178 -6.48 14.41 2.20
N SER A 179 -7.06 13.45 1.47
CA SER A 179 -8.34 12.87 1.87
C SER A 179 -8.21 12.54 3.36
N PRO A 180 -9.20 12.93 4.19
CA PRO A 180 -9.19 12.49 5.58
C PRO A 180 -8.91 10.99 5.55
N LEU A 181 -7.99 10.51 6.39
CA LEU A 181 -7.90 9.07 6.61
C LEU A 181 -9.34 8.60 6.79
N PRO A 182 -9.81 7.55 6.07
CA PRO A 182 -11.05 6.90 6.46
C PRO A 182 -10.87 6.68 7.95
N GLU A 183 -11.73 7.30 8.77
CA GLU A 183 -11.55 7.33 10.22
C GLU A 183 -11.05 5.96 10.66
N GLU A 184 -9.80 5.89 11.10
CA GLU A 184 -9.35 4.74 11.88
C GLU A 184 -10.41 4.66 12.98
N LEU A 185 -11.23 3.60 12.96
CA LEU A 185 -12.49 3.44 13.69
C LEU A 185 -13.76 3.86 12.93
N ILE A 186 -14.03 3.27 11.76
CA ILE A 186 -15.36 2.62 11.66
C ILE A 186 -15.33 1.51 12.71
N SER A 187 -15.74 1.87 13.93
CA SER A 187 -16.12 0.89 14.96
C SER A 187 -16.89 -0.21 14.24
N MET A 188 -16.55 -1.49 14.45
CA MET A 188 -17.24 -2.63 13.83
C MET A 188 -18.76 -2.59 14.03
N ASN A 189 -19.27 -1.71 14.89
CA ASN A 189 -20.69 -1.41 15.11
C ASN A 189 -21.36 -0.54 14.02
N ALA A 190 -20.62 0.05 13.08
CA ALA A 190 -21.19 0.89 12.02
C ALA A 190 -21.39 0.14 10.68
N ILE A 191 -21.07 -1.15 10.62
CA ILE A 191 -21.54 -2.05 9.56
C ILE A 191 -22.90 -2.61 9.98
N ASN A 192 -23.88 -1.72 10.13
CA ASN A 192 -25.28 -2.09 9.92
C ASN A 192 -25.59 -1.69 8.47
N TYR A 193 -24.84 -2.30 7.54
CA TYR A 193 -25.23 -2.30 6.13
C TYR A 193 -26.51 -3.12 6.05
N GLU A 194 -27.58 -2.50 5.56
CA GLU A 194 -28.84 -3.17 5.26
C GLU A 194 -28.56 -4.52 4.59
N ALA A 195 -29.10 -5.57 5.19
CA ALA A 195 -28.86 -6.97 4.88
C ALA A 195 -29.46 -7.43 3.53
N ASP A 196 -29.65 -6.53 2.57
CA ASP A 196 -30.45 -6.78 1.36
C ASP A 196 -29.64 -6.87 0.06
N TYR A 197 -28.31 -6.88 0.13
CA TYR A 197 -27.51 -7.37 -0.99
C TYR A 197 -27.24 -8.87 -0.81
N GLU A 198 -28.17 -9.70 -1.27
CA GLU A 198 -27.91 -11.12 -1.57
C GLU A 198 -26.88 -11.22 -2.72
N LEU A 199 -25.61 -10.92 -2.42
CA LEU A 199 -24.50 -11.44 -3.19
C LEU A 199 -24.53 -12.95 -3.01
N LYS A 200 -24.82 -13.67 -4.09
CA LYS A 200 -24.75 -15.13 -4.12
C LYS A 200 -23.36 -15.55 -3.62
N SER A 201 -23.29 -16.17 -2.44
CA SER A 201 -22.06 -16.76 -1.92
C SER A 201 -21.49 -17.69 -2.98
N CYS A 202 -20.35 -17.33 -3.57
CA CYS A 202 -19.73 -18.14 -4.62
C CYS A 202 -19.25 -19.49 -4.09
N THR A 203 -19.13 -19.64 -2.77
CA THR A 203 -18.88 -20.89 -2.04
C THR A 203 -18.97 -20.59 -0.55
N ASN A 204 -19.68 -21.43 0.23
CA ASN A 204 -19.61 -21.35 1.70
C ASN A 204 -18.25 -21.88 2.16
N ILE A 205 -17.33 -20.98 2.50
CA ILE A 205 -16.03 -21.33 3.09
C ILE A 205 -16.24 -21.49 4.59
N ASN A 206 -16.07 -22.70 5.11
CA ASN A 206 -16.04 -22.95 6.55
C ASN A 206 -14.57 -23.00 7.02
N CYS A 207 -14.12 -21.94 7.69
CA CYS A 207 -12.72 -21.82 8.11
C CYS A 207 -12.27 -22.97 9.04
N GLU A 208 -13.19 -23.52 9.84
CA GLU A 208 -12.91 -24.60 10.79
C GLU A 208 -12.49 -25.93 10.13
N ASP A 209 -12.74 -26.09 8.83
CA ASP A 209 -12.36 -27.29 8.08
C ASP A 209 -10.84 -27.33 7.79
N TYR A 210 -10.14 -26.21 7.95
CA TYR A 210 -8.73 -26.06 7.56
C TYR A 210 -7.80 -26.09 8.78
N GLN A 211 -6.99 -27.13 8.86
CA GLN A 211 -6.12 -27.41 10.02
C GLN A 211 -4.68 -26.95 9.84
N THR A 212 -4.32 -26.42 8.66
CA THR A 212 -2.97 -25.91 8.41
C THR A 212 -2.99 -24.40 8.20
N GLN A 213 -1.93 -23.74 8.67
CA GLN A 213 -1.76 -22.29 8.50
C GLN A 213 -1.76 -21.89 7.02
N SER A 214 -1.11 -22.67 6.16
CA SER A 214 -1.01 -22.39 4.72
C SER A 214 -2.36 -22.46 4.01
N GLU A 215 -3.22 -23.40 4.40
CA GLU A 215 -4.56 -23.52 3.82
C GLU A 215 -5.48 -22.40 4.33
N CYS A 216 -5.43 -22.12 5.64
CA CYS A 216 -6.25 -21.07 6.26
C CYS A 216 -5.97 -19.68 5.70
N MET A 217 -4.68 -19.32 5.57
CA MET A 217 -4.25 -18.02 5.05
C MET A 217 -4.51 -17.84 3.54
N GLY A 218 -4.83 -18.92 2.83
CA GLY A 218 -5.20 -18.88 1.41
C GLY A 218 -6.67 -18.56 1.15
N LEU A 219 -7.50 -18.46 2.20
CA LEU A 219 -8.95 -18.30 2.10
C LEU A 219 -9.37 -16.88 2.45
N VAL A 220 -10.23 -16.30 1.60
CA VAL A 220 -10.80 -14.98 1.84
C VAL A 220 -11.80 -15.06 2.99
N GLY A 221 -11.57 -14.27 4.05
CA GLY A 221 -12.44 -14.21 5.23
C GLY A 221 -12.06 -15.14 6.38
N CYS A 222 -10.98 -15.91 6.26
CA CYS A 222 -10.43 -16.75 7.33
C CYS A 222 -9.13 -16.16 7.91
N GLU A 223 -8.86 -16.47 9.18
CA GLU A 223 -7.65 -16.06 9.89
C GLU A 223 -7.10 -17.21 10.75
N TRP A 224 -5.77 -17.31 10.80
CA TRP A 224 -5.06 -18.32 11.58
C TRP A 224 -4.72 -17.81 12.99
N CYS A 225 -5.37 -18.35 14.01
CA CYS A 225 -5.15 -17.96 15.40
C CYS A 225 -4.09 -18.85 16.05
N GLN A 226 -2.99 -18.22 16.50
CA GLN A 226 -1.85 -18.90 17.11
C GLN A 226 -1.36 -18.23 18.40
N VAL A 227 -1.94 -17.09 18.76
CA VAL A 227 -1.59 -16.28 19.93
C VAL A 227 -2.82 -16.20 20.82
N ASP A 228 -2.60 -16.19 22.12
CA ASP A 228 -3.64 -16.09 23.15
C ASP A 228 -4.13 -14.63 23.30
N VAL A 229 -5.19 -14.42 24.09
CA VAL A 229 -5.76 -13.09 24.46
C VAL A 229 -4.73 -12.06 24.88
N ASP A 230 -3.65 -12.51 25.50
CA ASP A 230 -2.61 -11.65 26.04
C ASP A 230 -1.68 -11.08 24.94
N GLY A 231 -1.80 -11.55 23.69
CA GLY A 231 -0.95 -11.11 22.58
C GLY A 231 0.51 -11.59 22.65
N GLU A 232 0.90 -12.26 23.73
CA GLU A 232 2.27 -12.75 23.96
C GLU A 232 2.39 -14.27 23.97
N ASN A 233 1.43 -14.97 24.60
CA ASN A 233 1.47 -16.41 24.77
C ASN A 233 0.97 -17.12 23.51
N ARG A 234 1.62 -18.23 23.12
CA ARG A 234 1.15 -19.06 22.00
C ARG A 234 0.08 -20.04 22.46
N LEU A 235 -0.94 -20.22 21.64
CA LEU A 235 -1.95 -21.25 21.87
C LEU A 235 -1.33 -22.65 21.70
N ASN A 236 -1.71 -23.58 22.58
CA ASN A 236 -1.29 -24.98 22.48
C ASN A 236 -1.81 -25.67 21.21
N THR A 237 -2.98 -25.24 20.74
CA THR A 237 -3.62 -25.74 19.51
C THR A 237 -4.03 -24.55 18.66
N PRO A 238 -3.21 -24.14 17.67
CA PRO A 238 -3.60 -23.09 16.74
C PRO A 238 -4.71 -23.61 15.82
N PHE A 239 -5.61 -22.72 15.39
CA PHE A 239 -6.79 -23.07 14.62
C PHE A 239 -7.14 -21.99 13.59
N CYS A 240 -7.91 -22.37 12.58
CA CYS A 240 -8.46 -21.46 11.58
C CYS A 240 -9.88 -21.04 11.96
N THR A 241 -10.19 -19.75 11.87
CA THR A 241 -11.51 -19.20 12.20
C THR A 241 -11.90 -18.09 11.23
N ALA A 242 -13.17 -17.69 11.23
CA ALA A 242 -13.64 -16.55 10.44
C ALA A 242 -13.11 -15.23 11.02
N GLN A 243 -12.66 -14.32 10.14
CA GLN A 243 -12.10 -13.02 10.52
C GLN A 243 -13.08 -12.14 11.31
N LEU A 244 -14.39 -12.35 11.12
CA LEU A 244 -15.47 -11.62 11.82
C LEU A 244 -15.95 -12.33 13.10
N ALA A 245 -15.49 -13.56 13.38
CA ALA A 245 -15.77 -14.22 14.64
C ALA A 245 -14.93 -13.56 15.72
N ALA A 246 -15.53 -12.61 16.44
CA ALA A 246 -14.92 -11.93 17.58
C ALA A 246 -14.62 -12.94 18.70
N LEU A 247 -13.49 -13.61 18.61
CA LEU A 247 -12.92 -14.44 19.67
C LEU A 247 -11.87 -13.63 20.42
N PRO A 248 -11.86 -13.68 21.77
CA PRO A 248 -10.76 -13.14 22.56
C PRO A 248 -9.46 -13.87 22.13
N GLY A 249 -8.49 -13.16 21.56
CA GLY A 249 -7.13 -13.68 21.29
C GLY A 249 -6.66 -13.77 19.85
N CYS A 250 -7.54 -13.57 18.87
CA CYS A 250 -7.09 -13.45 17.49
C CYS A 250 -6.68 -12.00 17.21
N LEU A 251 -5.37 -11.73 17.14
CA LEU A 251 -4.83 -10.45 16.69
C LEU A 251 -5.13 -10.28 15.19
N VAL A 252 -6.30 -9.71 14.91
CA VAL A 252 -6.75 -9.34 13.56
C VAL A 252 -5.70 -8.47 12.91
N ARG A 253 -5.02 -8.98 11.87
CA ARG A 253 -4.32 -8.08 10.94
C ARG A 253 -5.39 -7.34 10.12
N PRO A 254 -5.36 -5.99 10.07
CA PRO A 254 -6.25 -5.26 9.19
C PRO A 254 -5.82 -5.54 7.74
N HIS A 255 -6.41 -6.56 7.13
CA HIS A 255 -6.39 -6.67 5.68
C HIS A 255 -7.31 -5.57 5.15
N ARG A 256 -6.76 -4.69 4.33
CA ARG A 256 -7.53 -3.63 3.67
C ARG A 256 -8.65 -4.33 2.87
N THR A 257 -9.90 -4.12 3.26
CA THR A 257 -11.07 -4.65 2.58
C THR A 257 -11.12 -4.08 1.17
N VAL A 258 -11.34 -4.95 0.20
CA VAL A 258 -11.57 -4.61 -1.21
C VAL A 258 -12.90 -3.89 -1.29
N MET A 259 -12.90 -2.62 -1.68
CA MET A 259 -14.14 -1.95 -2.07
C MET A 259 -14.42 -2.29 -3.54
N PRO A 260 -15.55 -2.93 -3.87
CA PRO A 260 -16.05 -2.92 -5.23
C PRO A 260 -16.35 -1.46 -5.61
N LEU A 261 -15.89 -1.02 -6.78
CA LEU A 261 -16.29 0.27 -7.32
C LEU A 261 -17.80 0.19 -7.60
N THR A 262 -18.58 1.03 -6.92
CA THR A 262 -19.99 1.24 -7.27
C THR A 262 -20.06 1.79 -8.69
N PRO A 263 -20.82 1.18 -9.61
CA PRO A 263 -21.04 1.75 -10.93
C PRO A 263 -21.79 3.07 -10.80
N ALA A 264 -21.33 4.09 -11.53
CA ALA A 264 -22.05 5.35 -11.76
C ALA A 264 -23.13 5.17 -12.84
#